data_AF-A0AA37VH70-F1
#
_entry.id   AF-A0AA37VH70-F1
#
_cell.length_a   1.000
_cell.length_b   1.000
_cell.length_c   1.000
_cell.angle_alpha   90.00
_cell.angle_beta   90.00
_cell.angle_gamma   90.00
#
_symmetry.space_group_name_H-M   'P 1'
#
loop_
_entity.id
_entity.type
_entity.pdbx_description
1 polymer ?
#
loop_
_entity_poly.entity_id
_entity_poly.type
_entity_poly.pdbx_seq_one_letter_code
_entity_poly.pdbx_strand_id
1 'polypeptide(L)'
;MTTAITAAAAMLPHAADAKSCSQQGEECRSWARNKVSAQYYDRYINRCSAETNACIARCKTGIKVFVDVFDSPGSVQQYPIDECR
;
A
#
# COMPACT_ATOMS: atom_id res chain seq x y z
N MET A 1 15.40 -1.43 -42.59
CA MET A 1 14.90 -0.28 -41.81
C MET A 1 14.21 -0.85 -40.58
N THR A 2 14.71 -0.50 -39.40
CA THR A 2 14.39 -1.11 -38.10
C THR A 2 13.08 -0.54 -37.58
N THR A 3 12.03 -1.37 -37.47
CA THR A 3 10.75 -0.94 -36.90
C THR A 3 10.86 -0.95 -35.38
N ALA A 4 10.75 0.23 -34.78
CA ALA A 4 10.80 0.44 -33.33
C ALA A 4 9.65 -0.31 -32.63
N ILE A 5 9.99 -1.09 -31.62
CA ILE A 5 9.03 -1.70 -30.69
C ILE A 5 8.62 -0.60 -29.72
N THR A 6 7.42 -0.03 -29.91
CA THR A 6 6.80 0.87 -28.95
C THR A 6 6.42 0.05 -27.72
N ALA A 7 7.23 0.12 -26.67
CA ALA A 7 6.88 -0.48 -25.39
C ALA A 7 5.68 0.27 -24.80
N ALA A 8 4.49 -0.33 -24.90
CA ALA A 8 3.35 0.08 -24.10
C ALA A 8 3.67 -0.28 -22.65
N ALA A 9 4.18 0.69 -21.89
CA ALA A 9 4.19 0.62 -20.44
C ALA A 9 2.72 0.57 -19.98
N ALA A 10 2.22 -0.65 -19.77
CA ALA A 10 0.98 -0.88 -19.06
C ALA A 10 1.18 -0.32 -17.65
N MET A 11 0.78 0.94 -17.45
CA MET A 11 0.56 1.50 -16.13
C MET A 11 -0.58 0.67 -15.53
N LEU A 12 -0.21 -0.40 -14.83
CA LEU A 12 -1.09 -1.08 -13.89
C LEU A 12 -1.72 0.01 -13.01
N PRO A 13 -3.01 -0.09 -12.65
CA PRO A 13 -3.61 0.82 -11.70
C PRO A 13 -2.88 0.62 -10.36
N HIS A 14 -1.83 1.41 -10.16
CA HIS A 14 -1.13 1.49 -8.90
C HIS A 14 -2.13 2.01 -7.88
N ALA A 15 -1.97 1.65 -6.62
CA ALA A 15 -2.64 2.29 -5.49
C ALA A 15 -2.16 3.76 -5.34
N ALA A 16 -2.27 4.55 -6.41
CA ALA A 16 -1.72 5.89 -6.60
C ALA A 16 -2.69 6.99 -6.16
N ASP A 17 -3.92 6.64 -5.74
CA ASP A 17 -4.93 7.62 -5.33
C ASP A 17 -5.04 7.79 -3.81
N ALA A 18 -4.31 7.01 -3.03
CA ALA A 18 -4.30 7.19 -1.59
C ALA A 18 -3.28 8.26 -1.20
N LYS A 19 -3.79 9.48 -1.06
CA LYS A 19 -2.95 10.65 -0.75
C LYS A 19 -2.40 10.62 0.67
N SER A 20 -2.90 9.75 1.54
CA SER A 20 -2.64 9.80 2.98
C SER A 20 -2.47 8.42 3.63
N CYS A 21 -1.77 8.38 4.78
CA CYS A 21 -1.61 7.16 5.58
C CYS A 21 -2.95 6.55 6.02
N SER A 22 -3.94 7.39 6.36
CA SER A 22 -5.29 6.97 6.72
C SER A 22 -6.00 6.35 5.53
N GLN A 23 -5.91 6.96 4.35
CA GLN A 23 -6.54 6.44 3.14
C GLN A 23 -5.90 5.10 2.75
N GLN A 24 -4.57 4.98 2.76
CA GLN A 24 -3.91 3.69 2.56
C GLN A 24 -4.25 2.66 3.64
N GLY A 25 -4.43 3.10 4.88
CA GLY A 25 -4.90 2.26 5.98
C GLY A 25 -6.31 1.72 5.78
N GLU A 26 -7.20 2.50 5.17
CA GLU A 26 -8.55 2.08 4.79
C GLU A 26 -8.51 1.07 3.66
N GLU A 27 -7.72 1.33 2.62
CA GLU A 27 -7.51 0.39 1.51
C GLU A 27 -6.93 -0.93 2.01
N CYS A 28 -5.95 -0.89 2.91
CA CYS A 28 -5.39 -2.06 3.56
C CYS A 28 -6.45 -2.86 4.31
N ARG A 29 -7.30 -2.20 5.11
CA ARG A 29 -8.40 -2.85 5.83
C ARG A 29 -9.46 -3.42 4.89
N SER A 30 -9.78 -2.72 3.81
CA SER A 30 -10.70 -3.17 2.76
C SER A 30 -10.15 -4.41 2.04
N TRP A 31 -8.86 -4.41 1.69
CA TRP A 31 -8.16 -5.57 1.17
C TRP A 31 -8.24 -6.75 2.14
N ALA A 32 -7.96 -6.52 3.43
CA ALA A 32 -8.02 -7.57 4.44
C ALA A 32 -9.43 -8.19 4.55
N ARG A 33 -10.49 -7.38 4.46
CA ARG A 33 -11.88 -7.87 4.43
C ARG A 33 -12.17 -8.79 3.25
N ASN A 34 -11.58 -8.51 2.08
CA ASN A 34 -11.92 -9.19 0.83
C ASN A 34 -10.99 -10.38 0.51
N LYS A 35 -9.75 -10.38 1.01
CA LYS A 35 -8.71 -11.34 0.60
C LYS A 35 -8.30 -12.31 1.70
N VAL A 36 -8.55 -11.97 2.96
CA VAL A 36 -8.09 -12.76 4.11
C VAL A 36 -9.24 -13.59 4.66
N SER A 37 -8.99 -14.88 4.94
CA SER A 37 -9.96 -15.73 5.63
C SER A 37 -10.30 -15.18 7.01
N ALA A 38 -11.53 -15.40 7.49
CA ALA A 38 -11.99 -14.88 8.80
C ALA A 38 -11.03 -15.16 9.96
N GLN A 39 -10.34 -16.30 9.95
CA GLN A 39 -9.35 -16.69 10.97
C GLN A 39 -8.14 -15.72 11.08
N TYR A 40 -7.78 -15.02 10.00
CA TYR A 40 -6.65 -14.09 9.99
C TYR A 40 -7.08 -12.63 9.90
N TYR A 41 -8.39 -12.37 9.83
CA TYR A 41 -8.94 -11.03 9.65
C TYR A 41 -8.45 -10.06 10.72
N ASP A 42 -8.61 -10.39 12.01
CA ASP A 42 -8.18 -9.53 13.11
C ASP A 42 -6.68 -9.25 13.10
N ARG A 43 -5.88 -10.23 12.68
CA ARG A 43 -4.42 -10.07 12.55
C ARG A 43 -4.06 -9.01 11.51
N TYR A 44 -4.67 -9.07 10.34
CA TYR A 44 -4.38 -8.14 9.25
C TYR A 44 -5.00 -6.75 9.50
N ILE A 45 -6.18 -6.67 10.11
CA ILE A 45 -6.76 -5.38 10.53
C ILE A 45 -5.84 -4.68 11.54
N ASN A 46 -5.38 -5.39 12.57
CA ASN A 46 -4.45 -4.82 13.55
C ASN A 46 -3.14 -4.38 12.90
N ARG A 47 -2.62 -5.15 11.95
CA ARG A 47 -1.43 -4.76 11.19
C ARG A 47 -1.66 -3.53 10.34
N CYS A 48 -2.76 -3.44 9.59
CA CYS A 48 -3.10 -2.25 8.81
C CYS A 48 -3.17 -1.01 9.72
N SER A 49 -3.82 -1.11 10.88
CA SER A 49 -3.89 -0.02 11.84
C SER A 49 -2.53 0.35 12.45
N ALA A 50 -1.69 -0.64 12.76
CA ALA A 50 -0.32 -0.39 13.25
C ALA A 50 0.51 0.31 12.18
N GLU A 51 0.39 -0.11 10.93
CA GLU A 51 1.12 0.45 9.81
C GLU A 51 0.62 1.84 9.41
N THR A 52 -0.68 2.14 9.54
CA THR A 52 -1.18 3.53 9.44
C THR A 52 -0.49 4.45 10.44
N ASN A 53 -0.40 4.05 11.71
CA ASN A 53 0.28 4.86 12.73
C ASN A 53 1.77 5.00 12.46
N ALA A 54 2.43 3.91 12.04
CA ALA A 54 3.84 3.92 11.69
C ALA A 54 4.12 4.79 10.45
N CYS A 55 3.26 4.70 9.44
CA CYS A 55 3.25 5.56 8.27
C CYS A 55 3.14 7.04 8.67
N ILE A 56 2.21 7.40 9.56
CA ILE A 56 2.04 8.79 10.03
C ILE A 56 3.32 9.27 10.72
N ALA A 57 3.91 8.43 11.57
CA ALA A 57 5.16 8.76 12.26
C ALA A 57 6.32 8.95 11.27
N ARG A 58 6.50 8.03 10.31
CA ARG A 58 7.52 8.10 9.26
C ARG A 58 7.31 9.31 8.33
N CYS A 59 6.07 9.61 7.98
CA CYS A 59 5.72 10.73 7.13
C CYS A 59 6.09 12.06 7.81
N LYS A 60 5.86 12.19 9.12
CA LYS A 60 6.30 13.36 9.91
C LYS A 60 7.82 13.50 9.98
N THR A 61 8.58 12.42 9.80
CA THR A 61 10.05 12.47 9.67
C THR A 61 10.54 12.65 8.23
N GLY A 62 9.64 12.81 7.26
CA GLY A 62 9.96 13.00 5.84
C GLY A 62 9.91 11.74 4.98
N ILE A 63 9.60 10.58 5.56
CA ILE A 63 9.47 9.30 4.85
C ILE A 63 8.00 9.07 4.53
N LYS A 64 7.59 9.51 3.33
CA LYS A 64 6.19 9.47 2.89
C LYS A 64 5.83 8.19 2.15
N VAL A 65 5.86 7.06 2.88
CA VAL A 65 5.44 5.76 2.33
C VAL A 65 4.61 4.99 3.35
N PHE A 66 3.55 4.36 2.86
CA PHE A 66 2.83 3.30 3.55
C PHE A 66 3.40 1.95 3.12
N VAL A 67 3.75 1.10 4.06
CA VAL A 67 4.34 -0.21 3.79
C VAL A 67 3.23 -1.25 3.77
N ASP A 68 3.22 -2.16 2.80
CA ASP A 68 2.25 -3.24 2.78
C ASP A 68 2.44 -4.18 3.97
N VAL A 69 1.33 -4.62 4.56
CA VAL A 69 1.30 -5.52 5.70
C VAL A 69 1.18 -6.99 5.28
N PHE A 70 1.04 -7.25 3.99
CA PHE A 70 0.96 -8.59 3.44
C PHE A 70 2.35 -9.24 3.39
N ASP A 71 2.52 -10.33 4.16
CA ASP A 71 3.72 -11.18 4.16
C ASP A 71 3.76 -12.05 2.89
N SER A 72 3.88 -11.43 1.70
CA SER A 72 4.16 -12.18 0.48
C SER A 72 5.67 -12.38 0.35
N PRO A 73 6.16 -13.62 0.13
CA PRO A 73 7.57 -13.86 -0.16
C PRO A 73 7.90 -13.26 -1.53
N GLY A 74 8.55 -12.09 -1.55
CA GLY A 74 9.06 -11.53 -2.80
C GLY A 74 9.38 -10.04 -2.75
N SER A 75 8.49 -9.22 -2.17
CA SER A 75 8.69 -7.77 -2.05
C SER A 75 7.76 -7.19 -1.01
N VAL A 76 8.27 -6.37 -0.10
CA VAL A 76 7.46 -5.47 0.69
C VAL A 76 6.98 -4.35 -0.24
N GLN A 77 5.70 -4.38 -0.61
CA GLN A 77 5.15 -3.34 -1.47
C GLN A 77 5.09 -2.03 -0.69
N GLN A 78 5.56 -0.94 -1.28
CA GLN A 78 5.54 0.38 -0.67
C GLN A 78 4.66 1.29 -1.51
N TYR A 79 3.82 2.06 -0.84
CA TYR A 79 2.85 2.94 -1.45
C TYR A 79 3.22 4.38 -1.08
N PRO A 80 3.63 5.21 -2.05
CA PRO A 80 3.90 6.62 -1.77
C PRO A 80 2.64 7.33 -1.33
N ILE A 81 2.80 8.32 -0.45
CA ILE A 81 1.70 9.18 0.03
C ILE A 81 2.15 10.65 -0.01
N ASP A 82 1.19 11.56 0.08
CA ASP A 82 1.44 13.00 0.11
C ASP A 82 1.25 13.61 1.51
N GLU A 83 0.24 13.11 2.23
CA GLU A 83 -0.26 13.61 3.50
C GLU A 83 0.01 12.62 4.64
N CYS A 84 0.48 13.13 5.77
CA CYS A 84 0.79 12.31 6.94
C CYS A 84 -0.41 12.02 7.84
N ARG A 85 -1.64 12.16 7.33
CA ARG A 85 -2.85 11.86 8.11
C ARG A 85 -3.35 10.49 7.79
#